data_AF-A0A315DPZ0-F1
#
_entry.id   AF-A0A315DPZ0-F1
#
_cell.length_a   1.000
_cell.length_b   1.000
_cell.length_c   1.000
_cell.angle_alpha   90.00
_cell.angle_beta   90.00
_cell.angle_gamma   90.00
#
_symmetry.space_group_name_H-M   'P 1'
#
loop_
_entity.id
_entity.type
_entity.pdbx_description
1 polymer ?
#
loop_
_entity_poly.entity_id
_entity_poly.type
_entity_poly.pdbx_seq_one_letter_code
_entity_poly.pdbx_strand_id
1 'polypeptide(L)'
;MSALQANLPAQVKAELDAPRQVLLLQHKVEQLREQGASDDEIYRLRAQTVNPEAAARLAELDREEAAWKNRIAQYQVARQQILQSGDSAAQQQAALQQLQMRQFSAQERPRLTAYEGP
;
A
#
# COMPACT_ATOMS: atom_id res chain seq x y z
N MET A 1 18.12 -24.27 -16.90
CA MET A 1 17.29 -23.35 -17.71
C MET A 1 17.77 -23.44 -19.15
N SER A 2 16.88 -23.86 -20.06
CA SER A 2 17.24 -24.36 -21.39
C SER A 2 17.75 -23.28 -22.35
N ALA A 3 18.65 -23.69 -23.26
CA ALA A 3 19.40 -22.90 -24.24
C ALA A 3 18.58 -22.07 -25.26
N LEU A 4 17.26 -21.88 -25.07
CA LEU A 4 16.41 -21.09 -25.96
C LEU A 4 16.48 -19.57 -25.72
N GLN A 5 16.96 -19.11 -24.55
CA GLN A 5 17.01 -17.66 -24.25
C GLN A 5 18.17 -16.93 -24.95
N ALA A 6 19.17 -17.65 -25.46
CA ALA A 6 20.33 -17.04 -26.10
C ALA A 6 19.97 -16.34 -27.42
N ASN A 7 18.93 -16.81 -28.13
CA ASN A 7 18.63 -16.44 -29.51
C ASN A 7 17.34 -15.62 -29.69
N LEU A 8 16.85 -14.95 -28.65
CA LEU A 8 15.72 -14.02 -28.78
C LEU A 8 16.18 -12.71 -29.46
N PRO A 9 15.43 -12.18 -30.44
CA PRO A 9 15.65 -10.85 -31.02
C PRO A 9 15.71 -9.78 -29.92
N ALA A 10 16.50 -8.73 -30.13
CA ALA A 10 16.71 -7.67 -29.13
C ALA A 10 15.38 -7.04 -28.66
N GLN A 11 14.37 -6.94 -29.53
CA GLN A 11 13.03 -6.48 -29.14
C GLN A 11 12.36 -7.42 -28.13
N VAL A 12 12.40 -8.74 -28.34
CA VAL A 12 11.78 -9.72 -27.43
C VAL A 12 12.52 -9.79 -26.10
N LYS A 13 13.85 -9.60 -26.10
CA LYS A 13 14.63 -9.48 -24.85
C LYS A 13 14.24 -8.23 -24.06
N ALA A 14 14.13 -7.08 -24.72
CA ALA A 14 13.71 -5.83 -24.10
C ALA A 14 12.28 -5.89 -23.51
N GLU A 15 11.34 -6.54 -24.21
CA GLU A 15 9.97 -6.71 -23.72
C GLU A 15 9.87 -7.65 -22.50
N LEU A 16 10.74 -8.67 -22.41
CA LEU A 16 10.80 -9.56 -21.24
C LEU A 16 11.54 -8.92 -20.05
N ASP A 17 12.47 -8.00 -20.30
CA ASP A 17 13.27 -7.37 -19.25
C ASP A 17 12.51 -6.27 -18.50
N ALA A 18 11.58 -5.56 -19.13
CA ALA A 18 10.84 -4.45 -18.49
C ALA A 18 9.99 -4.90 -17.26
N PRO A 19 9.15 -5.95 -17.33
CA PRO A 19 8.43 -6.45 -16.16
C PRO A 19 9.37 -6.95 -15.06
N ARG A 20 10.49 -7.56 -15.45
CA ARG A 20 11.50 -8.06 -14.52
C ARG A 20 12.18 -6.94 -13.75
N GLN A 21 12.48 -5.82 -14.40
CA GLN A 21 13.08 -4.65 -13.76
C GLN A 21 12.17 -4.05 -12.67
N VAL A 22 10.86 -4.02 -12.90
CA VAL A 22 9.89 -3.55 -11.89
C VAL A 22 9.89 -4.46 -10.67
N LEU A 23 9.84 -5.78 -10.85
CA LEU A 23 9.88 -6.75 -9.75
C LEU A 23 11.19 -6.67 -8.95
N LEU A 24 12.33 -6.54 -9.65
CA LEU A 24 13.63 -6.38 -8.98
C LEU A 24 13.72 -5.08 -8.19
N LEU A 25 13.16 -3.98 -8.73
CA LEU A 25 13.11 -2.71 -8.01
C LEU A 25 12.24 -2.82 -6.74
N GLN A 26 11.06 -3.44 -6.84
CA GLN A 26 10.19 -3.66 -5.68
C GLN A 26 10.89 -4.47 -4.60
N HIS A 27 11.53 -5.59 -4.98
CA HIS A 27 12.26 -6.42 -4.02
C HIS A 27 13.41 -5.66 -3.33
N LYS A 28 14.17 -4.85 -4.08
CA LYS A 28 15.22 -4.00 -3.48
C LYS A 28 14.66 -2.97 -2.51
N VAL A 29 13.50 -2.37 -2.83
CA VAL A 29 12.83 -1.43 -1.94
C VAL A 29 12.38 -2.11 -0.66
N GLU A 30 11.80 -3.31 -0.75
CA GLU A 30 11.39 -4.12 0.41
C GLU A 30 12.59 -4.41 1.32
N GLN A 31 13.70 -4.91 0.74
CA GLN A 31 14.93 -5.19 1.49
C GLN A 31 15.50 -3.94 2.17
N LEU A 32 15.48 -2.79 1.51
CA LEU A 32 15.92 -1.53 2.11
C LEU A 32 15.02 -1.11 3.27
N ARG A 33 13.70 -1.24 3.13
CA ARG A 33 12.76 -0.93 4.22
C ARG A 33 12.99 -1.83 5.43
N GLU A 34 13.23 -3.13 5.21
CA GLU A 34 13.58 -4.08 6.28
C GLU A 34 14.89 -3.72 7.00
N GLN A 35 15.84 -3.12 6.28
CA GLN A 35 17.09 -2.61 6.83
C GLN A 35 16.95 -1.24 7.52
N GLY A 36 15.75 -0.66 7.56
CA GLY A 36 15.48 0.63 8.19
C GLY A 36 15.81 1.84 7.31
N ALA A 37 15.92 1.66 6.00
CA ALA A 37 16.15 2.78 5.08
C ALA A 37 15.02 3.81 5.15
N SER A 38 15.41 5.07 5.05
CA SER A 38 14.49 6.22 4.96
C SER A 38 13.78 6.27 3.60
N ASP A 39 12.65 6.99 3.55
CA ASP A 39 11.92 7.23 2.31
C ASP A 39 12.78 7.99 1.27
N ASP A 40 13.72 8.83 1.71
CA ASP A 40 14.69 9.52 0.85
C ASP A 40 15.69 8.56 0.19
N GLU A 41 16.15 7.54 0.91
CA GLU A 41 17.01 6.50 0.35
C GLU A 41 16.27 5.67 -0.70
N ILE A 42 15.02 5.34 -0.42
CA ILE A 42 14.13 4.62 -1.35
C ILE A 42 13.83 5.46 -2.58
N TYR A 43 13.57 6.77 -2.40
CA TYR A 43 13.40 7.71 -3.49
C TYR A 43 14.65 7.73 -4.39
N ARG A 44 15.85 7.86 -3.81
CA ARG A 44 17.10 7.87 -4.57
C ARG A 44 17.31 6.57 -5.36
N LEU A 45 17.04 5.41 -4.76
CA LEU A 45 17.10 4.12 -5.45
C LEU A 45 16.13 4.09 -6.66
N ARG A 46 14.88 4.49 -6.45
CA ARG A 46 13.85 4.52 -7.51
C ARG A 46 14.23 5.50 -8.62
N ALA A 47 14.70 6.70 -8.28
CA ALA A 47 15.08 7.72 -9.25
C ALA A 47 16.25 7.27 -10.14
N GLN A 48 17.21 6.52 -9.58
CA GLN A 48 18.33 5.92 -10.32
C GLN A 48 17.90 4.76 -11.22
N THR A 49 16.85 4.02 -10.85
CA THR A 49 16.41 2.82 -11.57
C THR A 49 15.41 3.12 -12.69
N VAL A 50 14.48 4.06 -12.45
CA VAL A 50 13.45 4.45 -13.43
C VAL A 50 13.69 5.87 -13.96
N ASN A 51 13.30 6.88 -13.19
CA ASN A 51 13.61 8.30 -13.38
C ASN A 51 13.03 9.08 -12.16
N PRO A 52 13.42 10.35 -11.96
CA PRO A 52 12.94 11.15 -10.84
C PRO A 52 11.42 11.38 -10.80
N GLU A 53 10.76 11.51 -11.96
CA GLU A 53 9.32 11.76 -12.05
C GLU A 53 8.50 10.54 -11.60
N ALA A 54 8.85 9.34 -12.08
CA ALA A 54 8.25 8.09 -11.66
C ALA A 54 8.52 7.82 -10.17
N ALA A 55 9.73 8.10 -9.69
CA ALA A 55 10.07 7.99 -8.28
C ALA A 55 9.21 8.93 -7.40
N ALA A 56 8.94 10.16 -7.86
CA ALA A 56 8.09 11.11 -7.14
C ALA A 56 6.63 10.64 -7.05
N ARG A 57 6.08 10.09 -8.14
CA ARG A 57 4.73 9.50 -8.13
C ARG A 57 4.63 8.30 -7.19
N LEU A 58 5.64 7.45 -7.15
CA LEU A 58 5.71 6.32 -6.21
C LEU A 58 5.86 6.79 -4.76
N ALA A 59 6.63 7.86 -4.51
CA ALA A 59 6.74 8.43 -3.17
C ALA A 59 5.42 9.04 -2.70
N GLU A 60 4.64 9.67 -3.59
CA GLU A 60 3.29 10.13 -3.25
C GLU A 60 2.37 8.99 -2.87
N LEU A 61 2.38 7.91 -3.66
CA LEU A 61 1.59 6.70 -3.35
C LEU A 61 1.96 6.11 -1.99
N ASP A 62 3.25 6.03 -1.67
CA ASP A 62 3.72 5.55 -0.36
C ASP A 62 3.20 6.46 0.78
N ARG A 63 3.18 7.79 0.58
CA ARG A 63 2.63 8.74 1.56
C ARG A 63 1.13 8.56 1.76
N GLU A 64 0.37 8.43 0.67
CA GLU A 64 -1.07 8.17 0.71
C GLU A 64 -1.37 6.85 1.43
N GLU A 65 -0.60 5.81 1.15
CA GLU A 65 -0.75 4.50 1.80
C GLU A 65 -0.44 4.57 3.31
N ALA A 66 0.63 5.28 3.70
CA ALA A 66 0.96 5.49 5.10
C ALA A 66 -0.14 6.27 5.84
N ALA A 67 -0.65 7.34 5.22
CA ALA A 67 -1.76 8.13 5.78
C ALA A 67 -3.03 7.28 5.93
N TRP A 68 -3.35 6.44 4.94
CA TRP A 68 -4.46 5.50 5.01
C TRP A 68 -4.30 4.50 6.16
N LYS A 69 -3.13 3.84 6.26
CA LYS A 69 -2.83 2.88 7.35
C LYS A 69 -2.99 3.51 8.72
N ASN A 70 -2.51 4.74 8.91
CA ASN A 70 -2.67 5.47 10.16
C ASN A 70 -4.13 5.73 10.51
N ARG A 71 -4.95 6.15 9.53
CA ARG A 71 -6.40 6.34 9.72
C ARG A 71 -7.10 5.04 10.07
N ILE A 72 -6.75 3.94 9.40
CA ILE A 72 -7.30 2.60 9.71
C ILE A 72 -6.94 2.14 11.12
N ALA A 73 -5.69 2.35 11.55
CA ALA A 73 -5.27 1.99 12.92
C ALA A 73 -6.09 2.75 13.98
N GLN A 74 -6.29 4.06 13.79
CA GLN A 74 -7.13 4.88 14.67
C GLN A 74 -8.58 4.42 14.66
N TYR A 75 -9.12 4.10 13.48
CA TYR A 75 -10.45 3.57 13.31
C TYR A 75 -10.66 2.25 14.08
N GLN A 76 -9.71 1.31 13.96
CA GLN A 76 -9.79 0.01 14.64
C GLN A 76 -9.81 0.16 16.16
N VAL A 77 -9.00 1.06 16.72
CA VAL A 77 -9.02 1.36 18.15
C VAL A 77 -10.37 1.92 18.59
N ALA A 78 -10.91 2.91 17.87
CA ALA A 78 -12.21 3.50 18.20
C ALA A 78 -13.36 2.48 18.05
N ARG A 79 -13.32 1.63 17.01
CA ARG A 79 -14.26 0.54 16.79
C ARG A 79 -14.27 -0.44 17.96
N GLN A 80 -13.09 -0.85 18.44
CA GLN A 80 -12.98 -1.75 19.59
C GLN A 80 -13.61 -1.16 20.85
N GLN A 81 -13.41 0.13 21.11
CA GLN A 81 -14.02 0.82 22.26
C GLN A 81 -15.56 0.81 22.19
N ILE A 82 -16.14 1.02 21.00
CA ILE A 82 -17.59 0.97 20.80
C ILE A 82 -18.12 -0.45 21.02
N LEU A 83 -17.41 -1.47 20.52
CA LEU A 83 -17.81 -2.87 20.72
C LEU A 83 -17.72 -3.33 22.18
N GLN A 84 -16.88 -2.67 22.98
CA GLN A 84 -16.66 -2.97 24.39
C GLN A 84 -17.46 -2.06 25.34
N SER A 85 -18.28 -1.12 24.84
CA SER A 85 -18.97 -0.11 25.65
C SER A 85 -20.09 -0.68 26.55
N GLY A 86 -20.51 -1.94 26.33
CA GLY A 86 -21.65 -2.54 27.03
C GLY A 86 -23.02 -2.07 26.53
N ASP A 87 -23.05 -1.26 25.47
CA ASP A 87 -24.28 -0.80 24.82
C ASP A 87 -25.05 -1.96 24.15
N SER A 88 -26.34 -1.76 23.88
CA SER A 88 -27.10 -2.70 23.05
C SER A 88 -26.53 -2.79 21.63
N ALA A 89 -26.72 -3.92 20.96
CA ALA A 89 -26.25 -4.12 19.59
C ALA A 89 -26.73 -3.01 18.62
N ALA A 90 -27.96 -2.51 18.79
CA ALA A 90 -28.49 -1.42 17.98
C ALA A 90 -27.75 -0.09 18.21
N GLN A 91 -27.41 0.22 19.46
CA GLN A 91 -26.64 1.41 19.82
C GLN A 91 -25.20 1.32 19.31
N GLN A 92 -24.56 0.16 19.45
CA GLN A 92 -23.23 -0.08 18.91
C GLN A 92 -23.21 0.08 17.38
N GLN A 93 -24.20 -0.51 16.68
CA GLN A 93 -24.32 -0.38 15.23
C GLN A 93 -24.45 1.09 14.79
N ALA A 94 -25.30 1.87 15.48
CA ALA A 94 -25.47 3.29 15.19
C ALA A 94 -24.17 4.09 15.44
N ALA A 95 -23.46 3.80 16.54
CA ALA A 95 -22.19 4.45 16.86
C ALA A 95 -21.08 4.11 15.83
N LEU A 96 -21.02 2.85 15.37
CA LEU A 96 -20.08 2.44 14.32
C LEU A 96 -20.37 3.15 12.99
N GLN A 97 -21.64 3.25 12.59
CA GLN A 97 -22.02 3.98 11.38
C GLN A 97 -21.62 5.46 11.45
N GLN A 98 -21.85 6.10 12.60
CA GLN A 98 -21.42 7.48 12.83
C GLN A 98 -19.89 7.62 12.81
N LEU A 99 -19.16 6.68 13.41
CA LEU A 99 -17.69 6.65 13.38
C LEU A 99 -17.19 6.60 11.93
N GLN A 100 -17.71 5.68 11.12
CA GLN A 100 -17.34 5.53 9.71
C GLN A 100 -17.65 6.81 8.91
N MET A 101 -18.84 7.40 9.08
CA MET A 101 -19.23 8.63 8.38
C MET A 101 -18.40 9.86 8.76
N ARG A 102 -17.89 9.92 10.00
CA ARG A 102 -17.04 11.03 10.46
C ARG A 102 -15.60 10.89 9.99
N GLN A 103 -15.08 9.68 9.92
CA GLN A 103 -13.65 9.45 9.63
C GLN A 103 -13.37 9.15 8.15
N PHE A 104 -14.36 8.71 7.39
CA PHE A 104 -14.18 8.25 6.01
C PHE A 104 -15.24 8.82 5.08
N SER A 105 -14.82 9.15 3.86
CA SER A 105 -15.74 9.60 2.82
C SER A 105 -16.67 8.47 2.36
N ALA A 106 -17.73 8.83 1.63
CA ALA A 106 -18.61 7.84 1.02
C ALA A 106 -17.89 6.83 0.11
N GLN A 107 -16.81 7.25 -0.56
CA GLN A 107 -16.04 6.40 -1.47
C GLN A 107 -15.05 5.48 -0.75
N GLU A 108 -14.61 5.87 0.46
CA GLU A 108 -13.66 5.11 1.27
C GLU A 108 -14.35 4.03 2.11
N ARG A 109 -15.59 4.26 2.56
CA ARG A 109 -16.33 3.33 3.43
C ARG A 109 -16.39 1.88 2.95
N PRO A 110 -16.59 1.57 1.65
CA PRO A 110 -16.55 0.18 1.17
C PRO A 110 -15.23 -0.53 1.46
N ARG A 111 -14.10 0.19 1.46
CA ARG A 111 -12.77 -0.38 1.75
C ARG A 111 -12.62 -0.82 3.21
N LEU A 112 -13.43 -0.27 4.14
CA LEU A 112 -13.37 -0.61 5.56
C LEU A 112 -13.74 -2.08 5.83
N THR A 113 -14.56 -2.68 4.97
CA THR A 113 -14.98 -4.08 5.09
C THR A 113 -13.80 -5.06 5.19
N ALA A 114 -12.70 -4.79 4.49
CA ALA A 114 -11.48 -5.61 4.55
C ALA A 114 -10.79 -5.59 5.91
N TYR A 115 -11.08 -4.59 6.75
CA TYR A 115 -10.44 -4.36 8.05
C TYR A 115 -11.35 -4.65 9.25
N GLU A 116 -12.63 -4.97 9.01
CA GLU A 116 -13.63 -5.18 10.06
C GLU A 116 -13.74 -6.64 10.52
N GLY A 117 -13.12 -7.56 9.79
CA GLY A 117 -13.18 -9.01 10.03
C GLY A 117 -14.53 -9.62 9.63
N PRO A 118 -14.59 -10.94 9.43
CA PRO A 118 -15.86 -11.68 9.32
C PRO A 118 -16.64 -11.73 10.64
#